data_AF-A0A6G3XNC5-F1
#
_entry.id   AF-A0A6G3XNC5-F1
#
_cell.length_a   1.000
_cell.length_b   1.000
_cell.length_c   1.000
_cell.angle_alpha   90.00
_cell.angle_beta   90.00
_cell.angle_gamma   90.00
#
_symmetry.space_group_name_H-M   'P 1'
#
loop_
_entity.id
_entity.type
_entity.pdbx_description
1 polymer ?
#
loop_
_entity_poly.entity_id
_entity_poly.type
_entity_poly.pdbx_seq_one_letter_code
_entity_poly.pdbx_strand_id
1 'polypeptide(L)'
;LSLEGLPERLTGSHVIGFAHLITLGAVLSYFVWFRGIERLPAVAVSFLALGSPVVATLLGYLVKGETLSVLQIVGMAVILGAVVLGQRPQPDRPQPDRLAPDR
;
A
#
# COMPACT_ATOMS: atom_id res chain seq x y z
N LEU A 1 -8.83 -27.54 11.43
CA LEU A 1 -7.79 -26.61 11.94
C LEU A 1 -6.87 -27.43 12.82
N SER A 2 -5.87 -28.06 12.21
CA SER A 2 -4.84 -28.79 12.96
C SER A 2 -4.05 -27.75 13.75
N LEU A 3 -4.04 -27.89 15.07
CA LEU A 3 -3.14 -27.14 15.94
C LEU A 3 -1.75 -27.75 15.71
N GLU A 4 -1.04 -27.26 14.70
CA GLU A 4 0.41 -27.46 14.61
C GLU A 4 0.97 -27.02 15.97
N GLY A 5 1.52 -27.96 16.74
CA GLY A 5 1.87 -27.74 18.14
C GLY A 5 2.74 -26.50 18.29
N LEU A 6 2.45 -25.67 19.30
CA LEU A 6 3.29 -24.50 19.59
C LEU A 6 4.75 -24.96 19.71
N PRO A 7 5.70 -24.25 19.09
CA PRO A 7 7.11 -24.63 19.15
C PRO A 7 7.52 -24.77 20.63
N GLU A 8 8.01 -25.95 21.01
CA GLU A 8 8.33 -26.28 22.40
C GLU A 8 9.36 -25.34 23.02
N ARG A 9 10.11 -24.61 22.18
CA ARG A 9 11.11 -23.61 22.61
C ARG A 9 11.03 -22.34 21.75
N LEU A 10 10.84 -21.20 22.41
CA LEU A 10 11.10 -19.89 21.83
C LEU A 10 12.61 -19.63 21.84
N THR A 11 13.24 -19.84 20.69
CA THR A 11 14.66 -19.50 20.48
C THR A 11 14.82 -17.98 20.37
N GLY A 12 15.98 -17.43 20.79
CA GLY A 12 16.29 -16.01 20.62
C GLY A 12 16.15 -15.51 19.18
N SER A 13 16.41 -16.37 18.19
CA SER A 13 16.17 -16.06 16.77
C SER A 13 14.69 -15.80 16.44
N HIS A 14 13.76 -16.51 17.09
CA HIS A 14 12.33 -16.28 16.90
C HIS A 14 11.93 -14.91 17.47
N VAL A 15 12.45 -14.56 18.64
CA VAL A 15 12.21 -13.25 19.27
C VAL A 15 12.70 -12.12 18.37
N ILE A 16 13.91 -12.24 17.83
CA ILE A 16 14.47 -11.24 16.90
C ILE A 16 13.63 -11.15 15.61
N GLY A 17 13.20 -12.29 15.06
CA GLY A 17 12.31 -12.33 13.90
C GLY A 17 10.98 -11.63 14.16
N PHE A 18 10.34 -11.90 15.29
CA PHE A 18 9.11 -11.22 15.70
C PHE A 18 9.32 -9.74 15.94
N ALA A 19 10.40 -9.34 16.62
CA ALA A 19 10.73 -7.94 16.82
C ALA A 19 10.88 -7.21 15.48
N HIS A 20 11.59 -7.81 14.51
CA HIS A 20 11.74 -7.24 13.18
C HIS A 20 10.39 -7.08 12.45
N LEU A 21 9.55 -8.12 12.46
CA LEU A 21 8.22 -8.08 11.83
C LEU A 21 7.30 -7.05 12.48
N ILE A 22 7.31 -6.96 13.81
CA ILE A 22 6.49 -5.98 14.53
C ILE A 22 6.99 -4.57 14.23
N THR A 23 8.29 -4.32 14.33
CA THR A 23 8.83 -2.97 14.15
C THR A 23 8.69 -2.49 12.71
N LEU A 24 9.18 -3.26 11.72
CA LEU A 24 9.16 -2.81 10.32
C LEU A 24 7.80 -3.07 9.65
N GLY A 25 7.24 -4.27 9.84
CA GLY A 25 6.02 -4.70 9.18
C GLY A 25 4.75 -4.06 9.75
N ALA A 26 4.68 -3.90 11.07
CA ALA A 26 3.53 -3.26 11.71
C ALA A 26 3.81 -1.79 12.02
N VAL A 27 4.67 -1.48 12.99
CA VAL A 27 4.79 -0.13 13.56
C VAL A 27 5.17 0.90 12.50
N LEU A 28 6.27 0.69 11.78
CA LEU A 28 6.76 1.65 10.79
C LEU A 28 5.81 1.75 9.58
N SER A 29 5.39 0.60 9.05
CA SER A 29 4.47 0.54 7.90
C SER A 29 3.15 1.25 8.18
N TYR A 30 2.48 0.93 9.29
CA TYR A 30 1.22 1.58 9.67
C TYR A 30 1.42 3.06 9.97
N PHE A 31 2.52 3.45 10.62
CA PHE A 31 2.79 4.86 10.88
C PHE A 31 2.89 5.67 9.58
N VAL A 32 3.64 5.17 8.59
CA VAL A 32 3.77 5.80 7.26
C VAL A 32 2.42 5.82 6.54
N TRP A 33 1.69 4.71 6.58
CA TRP A 33 0.36 4.59 5.97
C TRP A 33 -0.63 5.61 6.55
N PHE A 34 -0.78 5.65 7.88
CA PHE A 34 -1.70 6.58 8.54
C PHE A 34 -1.33 8.04 8.27
N ARG A 35 -0.05 8.39 8.37
CA ARG A 35 0.45 9.73 8.00
C ARG A 35 0.20 10.08 6.54
N GLY A 36 0.25 9.10 5.65
CA GLY A 36 -0.01 9.26 4.22
C GLY A 36 -1.48 9.52 3.94
N ILE A 37 -2.38 8.65 4.43
CA ILE A 37 -3.82 8.77 4.17
C ILE A 37 -4.43 10.02 4.81
N GLU A 38 -3.86 10.51 5.93
CA GLU A 38 -4.27 11.78 6.55
C GLU A 38 -4.04 13.00 5.62
N ARG A 39 -3.10 12.90 4.68
CA ARG A 39 -2.64 14.02 3.84
C ARG A 39 -3.03 13.90 2.38
N LEU A 40 -3.59 12.77 1.97
CA LEU A 40 -3.87 12.43 0.57
C LEU A 40 -5.37 12.39 0.30
N PRO A 41 -5.84 12.89 -0.86
CA PRO A 41 -7.23 12.72 -1.27
C PRO A 41 -7.55 11.23 -1.50
N ALA A 42 -8.81 10.83 -1.28
CA ALA A 42 -9.25 9.43 -1.37
C ALA A 42 -8.85 8.74 -2.68
N VAL A 43 -8.92 9.45 -3.81
CA VAL A 43 -8.49 8.97 -5.13
C VAL A 43 -7.01 8.58 -5.14
N ALA A 44 -6.13 9.41 -4.56
CA ALA A 44 -4.70 9.10 -4.50
C ALA A 44 -4.42 7.89 -3.59
N VAL A 45 -5.18 7.71 -2.51
CA VAL A 45 -5.09 6.54 -1.63
C VAL A 45 -5.47 5.25 -2.38
N SER A 46 -6.51 5.30 -3.22
CA SER A 46 -6.89 4.15 -4.07
C SER A 46 -5.79 3.76 -5.06
N PHE A 47 -5.07 4.72 -5.62
CA PHE A 47 -3.92 4.45 -6.49
C PHE A 47 -2.71 3.90 -5.72
N LEU A 48 -2.53 4.25 -4.44
CA LEU A 48 -1.46 3.70 -3.60
C LEU A 48 -1.54 2.17 -3.49
N ALA A 49 -2.76 1.61 -3.47
CA ALA A 49 -2.98 0.16 -3.45
C ALA A 49 -2.42 -0.52 -4.72
N LEU A 50 -2.51 0.15 -5.87
CA LEU A 50 -1.89 -0.32 -7.12
C LEU A 50 -0.35 -0.20 -7.10
N GLY A 51 0.23 0.53 -6.15
CA GLY A 51 1.67 0.56 -5.93
C GLY A 51 2.23 -0.78 -5.43
N SER A 52 1.43 -1.59 -4.72
CA SER A 52 1.85 -2.91 -4.20
C SER A 52 2.41 -3.85 -5.28
N PRO A 53 1.72 -4.11 -6.40
CA PRO A 53 2.28 -4.94 -7.47
C PRO A 53 3.55 -4.34 -8.09
N VAL A 54 3.69 -3.01 -8.15
CA VAL A 54 4.91 -2.34 -8.64
C VAL A 54 6.08 -2.62 -7.69
N VAL A 55 5.88 -2.39 -6.39
CA VAL A 55 6.91 -2.64 -5.36
C VAL A 55 7.27 -4.11 -5.31
N ALA A 56 6.29 -5.02 -5.36
CA ALA A 56 6.52 -6.46 -5.39
C ALA A 56 7.36 -6.89 -6.61
N THR A 57 7.03 -6.36 -7.80
CA THR A 57 7.78 -6.63 -9.04
C THR A 57 9.22 -6.11 -8.94
N LEU A 58 9.42 -4.91 -8.41
CA LEU A 58 10.74 -4.33 -8.19
C LEU A 58 11.56 -5.13 -7.17
N LEU A 59 10.95 -5.61 -6.09
CA LEU A 59 11.63 -6.46 -5.11
C LEU A 59 12.00 -7.82 -5.72
N GLY A 60 11.13 -8.43 -6.53
CA GLY A 60 11.44 -9.65 -7.28
C GLY A 60 12.66 -9.45 -8.20
N TYR A 61 12.69 -8.34 -8.92
CA TYR A 61 13.82 -8.00 -9.80
C TYR A 61 15.11 -7.69 -9.03
N LEU A 62 15.06 -6.79 -8.05
CA LEU A 62 16.26 -6.25 -7.37
C LEU A 62 16.80 -7.16 -6.27
N VAL A 63 15.92 -7.78 -5.47
CA VAL A 63 16.31 -8.58 -4.29
C VAL A 63 16.42 -10.05 -4.67
N LYS A 64 15.52 -10.54 -5.51
CA LYS A 64 15.44 -11.96 -5.88
C LYS A 64 16.09 -12.27 -7.23
N GLY A 65 16.49 -11.25 -8.00
CA GLY A 65 17.16 -11.41 -9.29
C GLY A 65 16.27 -11.96 -10.41
N GLU A 66 14.95 -11.87 -10.26
CA GLU A 66 14.00 -12.37 -11.26
C GLU A 66 14.00 -11.48 -12.50
N THR A 67 13.94 -12.05 -13.70
CA THR A 67 13.84 -11.26 -14.93
C THR A 67 12.44 -10.69 -15.10
N LEU A 68 12.35 -9.39 -15.43
CA LEU A 68 11.08 -8.76 -15.73
C LEU A 68 10.54 -9.22 -17.08
N SER A 69 9.33 -9.77 -17.09
CA SER A 69 8.63 -10.04 -18.34
C SER A 69 8.17 -8.72 -18.99
N VAL A 70 8.03 -8.74 -20.32
CA VAL A 70 7.49 -7.59 -21.07
C VAL A 70 6.11 -7.19 -20.53
N LEU A 71 5.28 -8.15 -20.15
CA LEU A 71 3.96 -7.90 -19.59
C LEU A 71 4.01 -7.18 -18.23
N GLN A 72 4.98 -7.53 -17.35
CA GLN A 72 5.19 -6.82 -16.08
C GLN A 72 5.61 -5.36 -16.31
N ILE A 73 6.49 -5.11 -17.29
CA ILE A 73 6.92 -3.75 -17.64
C ILE A 73 5.72 -2.92 -18.14
N VAL A 74 4.91 -3.50 -19.04
CA VAL A 74 3.69 -2.84 -19.55
C VAL A 74 2.71 -2.57 -18.42
N GLY A 75 2.46 -3.55 -17.54
CA GLY A 75 1.60 -3.38 -16.37
C GLY A 75 2.07 -2.26 -15.44
N MET A 76 3.38 -2.20 -15.16
CA MET A 76 4.00 -1.11 -14.39
C MET A 76 3.78 0.25 -15.06
N ALA A 77 3.99 0.35 -16.36
CA ALA A 77 3.77 1.60 -17.10
C ALA A 77 2.30 2.05 -17.05
N VAL A 78 1.35 1.12 -17.19
CA VAL A 78 -0.09 1.39 -17.08
C VAL A 78 -0.45 1.90 -15.68
N ILE A 79 0.04 1.25 -14.61
CA ILE A 79 -0.22 1.68 -13.23
C ILE A 79 0.33 3.08 -13.00
N LEU A 80 1.58 3.34 -13.38
CA LEU A 80 2.22 4.65 -13.21
C LEU A 80 1.47 5.74 -14.00
N GLY A 81 1.06 5.44 -15.24
CA GLY A 81 0.25 6.34 -16.05
C GLY A 81 -1.11 6.65 -15.41
N ALA A 82 -1.78 5.63 -14.87
CA ALA A 82 -3.05 5.81 -14.16
C ALA A 82 -2.91 6.69 -12.92
N VAL A 83 -1.84 6.51 -12.12
CA VAL A 83 -1.55 7.37 -10.95
C VAL A 83 -1.35 8.82 -11.38
N VAL A 84 -0.53 9.08 -12.40
CA VAL A 84 -0.23 10.44 -12.88
C VAL A 84 -1.50 11.12 -13.44
N LEU A 85 -2.34 10.39 -14.17
CA LEU A 85 -3.59 10.93 -14.71
C LEU A 85 -4.67 11.12 -13.62
N GLY A 86 -4.73 10.22 -12.64
CA GLY A 86 -5.72 10.23 -11.56
C GLY A 86 -5.43 11.22 -10.43
N GLN A 87 -4.21 11.73 -10.32
CA GLN A 87 -3.84 12.79 -9.36
C GLN A 87 -4.26 14.20 -9.81
N ARG A 88 -4.91 14.34 -10.97
CA ARG A 88 -5.37 15.65 -11.45
C ARG A 88 -6.42 16.23 -10.48
N PRO A 89 -6.28 17.50 -10.05
CA PRO A 89 -7.25 18.13 -9.18
C PRO A 89 -8.65 18.06 -9.80
N GLN A 90 -9.58 17.43 -9.09
CA GLN A 90 -10.98 17.46 -9.50
C GLN A 90 -11.49 18.87 -9.20
N PRO A 91 -12.14 19.57 -10.15
CA PRO A 91 -12.73 20.87 -9.88
C PRO A 91 -13.68 20.74 -8.70
N ASP A 92 -13.54 21.61 -7.70
CA ASP A 92 -14.48 21.71 -6.59
C ASP A 92 -15.88 21.84 -7.19
N ARG A 93 -16.66 20.75 -7.16
CA ARG A 93 -18.07 20.83 -7.53
C ARG A 93 -18.69 21.73 -6.47
N PRO A 94 -19.31 22.86 -6.84
CA PRO A 94 -20.04 23.67 -5.89
C PRO A 94 -21.03 22.75 -5.20
N GLN A 95 -20.82 22.52 -3.90
CA GLN A 95 -21.78 21.84 -3.08
C GLN A 95 -23.04 22.69 -3.20
N PRO A 96 -24.13 22.18 -3.81
CA PRO A 96 -25.37 22.92 -3.79
C PRO A 96 -25.64 23.13 -2.30
N ASP A 97 -25.61 24.38 -1.86
CA ASP A 97 -26.20 24.80 -0.60
C ASP A 97 -27.42 23.90 -0.39
N ARG A 98 -27.57 23.25 0.76
CA ARG A 98 -28.37 23.84 1.84
C ARG A 98 -29.41 24.85 1.31
N LEU A 99 -30.15 24.46 0.27
CA LEU A 99 -31.34 25.13 -0.18
C LEU A 99 -32.37 24.81 0.90
N ALA A 100 -32.32 25.69 1.90
CA ALA A 100 -33.31 26.02 2.92
C ALA A 100 -34.03 24.85 3.61
N PRO A 101 -33.97 24.75 4.95
CA PRO A 101 -35.11 24.22 5.67
C PRO A 101 -36.29 25.13 5.30
N ASP A 102 -37.21 24.58 4.52
CA ASP A 102 -38.47 25.25 4.23
C ASP A 102 -39.18 25.54 5.56
N ARG A 103 -39.84 26.70 5.59
CA ARG A 103 -40.31 27.41 6.78
C ARG A 103 -41.24 26.61 7.69
#